data_AF-A0A7Y5MZI8-F1
#
_entry.id   AF-A0A7Y5MZI8-F1
#
_cell.length_a   1.000
_cell.length_b   1.000
_cell.length_c   1.000
_cell.angle_alpha   90.00
_cell.angle_beta   90.00
_cell.angle_gamma   90.00
#
_symmetry.space_group_name_H-M   'P 1'
#
loop_
_entity.id
_entity.type
_entity.pdbx_description
1 polymer ?
#
loop_
_entity_poly.entity_id
_entity_poly.type
_entity_poly.pdbx_seq_one_letter_code
_entity_poly.pdbx_strand_id
1 'polypeptide(L)'
;MRKLMTVFSLCTLLAPLLWADTVSYMAGREVQTDNGVVVTAWSWAKVEYKTSEGKTKSVARKDLVSVNRTTEQGSLSETLSSAIQKMAADPEGAAATLDNESKAGSALNKEHALFLLAQLYASDANERSARQAADRVRAYVSAYKDGYFLGDALPLLARMQILGKDLDGARQTYKDMARLGSPFDNNGSQALGELEISAGRFDAALAAFRDAAKFAGNDKSLKAKADSWSG
;
A
#
# COMPACT_ATOMS: atom_id res chain seq x y z
N MET A 1 24.32 -28.99 1.32
CA MET A 1 23.17 -29.24 0.41
C MET A 1 22.46 -27.91 0.15
N ARG A 2 22.19 -27.65 -1.13
CA ARG A 2 21.67 -26.40 -1.71
C ARG A 2 20.28 -26.01 -1.18
N LYS A 3 20.03 -24.69 -1.06
CA LYS A 3 19.12 -23.93 -1.94
C LYS A 3 19.44 -22.43 -1.88
N LEU A 4 20.30 -22.00 -2.82
CA LEU A 4 20.22 -20.68 -3.46
C LEU A 4 18.90 -20.62 -4.25
N MET A 5 18.18 -19.49 -4.15
CA MET A 5 17.16 -18.99 -5.09
C MET A 5 16.58 -17.71 -4.44
N THR A 6 16.48 -16.52 -5.03
CA THR A 6 16.93 -15.95 -6.30
C THR A 6 16.86 -14.43 -6.08
N VAL A 7 17.99 -13.78 -5.83
CA VAL A 7 18.09 -12.32 -5.97
C VAL A 7 18.26 -12.08 -7.46
N PHE A 8 17.18 -11.67 -8.14
CA PHE A 8 17.29 -11.23 -9.53
C PHE A 8 18.02 -9.89 -9.55
N SER A 9 19.35 -9.99 -9.62
CA SER A 9 20.20 -8.97 -10.19
C SER A 9 19.89 -8.90 -11.67
N LEU A 10 19.30 -7.79 -12.11
CA LEU A 10 19.22 -7.42 -13.52
C LEU A 10 19.91 -6.06 -13.70
N CYS A 11 21.22 -6.05 -13.51
CA CYS A 11 22.09 -5.06 -14.12
C CYS A 11 22.65 -5.67 -15.39
N THR A 12 22.15 -5.28 -16.57
CA THR A 12 22.97 -4.69 -17.65
C THR A 12 22.17 -4.43 -18.94
N LEU A 13 22.45 -3.27 -19.53
CA LEU A 13 22.24 -2.84 -20.93
C LEU A 13 20.87 -2.29 -21.33
N LEU A 14 20.62 -1.04 -20.96
CA LEU A 14 20.24 0.08 -21.85
C LEU A 14 20.01 1.35 -21.02
N ALA A 15 20.98 2.27 -21.00
CA ALA A 15 20.72 3.68 -20.70
C ALA A 15 20.40 4.37 -22.05
N PRO A 16 19.33 5.17 -22.15
CA PRO A 16 19.07 6.33 -21.30
C PRO A 16 17.59 6.49 -20.94
N LEU A 17 17.12 5.93 -19.82
CA LEU A 17 15.73 6.13 -19.34
C LEU A 17 15.59 6.19 -17.81
N LEU A 18 16.69 6.13 -17.04
CA LEU A 18 16.64 5.91 -15.59
C LEU A 18 16.55 7.17 -14.72
N TRP A 19 16.42 8.35 -15.32
CA TRP A 19 16.46 9.60 -14.54
C TRP A 19 15.07 10.08 -14.11
N ALA A 20 14.03 9.87 -14.91
CA ALA A 20 12.68 10.37 -14.63
C ALA A 20 11.69 9.28 -14.20
N ASP A 21 10.54 9.71 -13.66
CA ASP A 21 9.54 8.80 -13.12
C ASP A 21 8.94 7.89 -14.21
N THR A 22 8.30 6.81 -13.77
CA THR A 22 7.59 5.86 -14.62
C THR A 22 6.20 5.58 -14.07
N VAL A 23 5.19 5.58 -14.93
CA VAL A 23 3.81 5.21 -14.60
C VAL A 23 3.34 4.09 -15.52
N SER A 24 3.02 2.92 -14.95
CA SER A 24 2.48 1.78 -15.69
C SER A 24 1.03 1.52 -15.31
N TYR A 25 0.18 1.24 -16.30
CA TYR A 25 -1.27 1.12 -16.11
C TYR A 25 -1.94 0.25 -17.18
N MET A 26 -3.13 -0.26 -16.89
CA MET A 26 -3.95 -1.03 -17.82
C MET A 26 -4.78 -0.09 -18.71
N ALA A 27 -4.58 -0.15 -20.02
CA ALA A 27 -5.46 0.47 -21.01
C ALA A 27 -6.19 -0.64 -21.79
N GLY A 28 -7.45 -0.87 -21.45
CA GLY A 28 -8.19 -2.01 -21.97
C GLY A 28 -7.64 -3.33 -21.42
N ARG A 29 -6.98 -4.12 -22.27
CA ARG A 29 -6.38 -5.43 -21.90
C ARG A 29 -4.84 -5.43 -21.92
N GLU A 30 -4.22 -4.30 -22.19
CA GLU A 30 -2.77 -4.18 -22.34
C GLU A 30 -2.20 -3.24 -21.27
N VAL A 31 -0.98 -3.56 -20.83
CA VAL A 31 -0.20 -2.67 -19.96
C VAL A 31 0.45 -1.60 -20.82
N GLN A 32 0.14 -0.34 -20.53
CA GLN A 32 0.81 0.84 -21.05
C GLN A 32 1.80 1.36 -20.02
N THR A 33 2.92 1.90 -20.49
CA THR A 33 3.97 2.46 -19.64
C THR A 33 4.40 3.81 -20.20
N ASP A 34 4.20 4.86 -19.42
CA ASP A 34 4.72 6.19 -19.69
C ASP A 34 6.04 6.37 -18.91
N ASN A 35 7.15 6.42 -19.64
CA ASN A 35 8.49 6.68 -19.10
C ASN A 35 8.88 8.15 -19.30
N GLY A 36 9.87 8.64 -18.55
CA GLY A 36 10.36 10.00 -18.74
C GLY A 36 9.38 11.05 -18.24
N VAL A 37 8.54 10.71 -17.26
CA VAL A 37 7.47 11.56 -16.75
C VAL A 37 7.84 12.15 -15.40
N VAL A 38 7.05 13.10 -14.93
CA VAL A 38 7.15 13.63 -13.56
C VAL A 38 5.81 13.44 -12.88
N VAL A 39 5.76 12.64 -11.82
CA VAL A 39 4.58 12.52 -10.96
C VAL A 39 4.39 13.84 -10.23
N THR A 40 3.18 14.39 -10.33
CA THR A 40 2.85 15.73 -9.82
C THR A 40 1.91 15.69 -8.63
N ALA A 41 1.02 14.69 -8.58
CA ALA A 41 0.12 14.45 -7.47
C ALA A 41 -0.33 12.98 -7.47
N TRP A 42 -0.77 12.51 -6.30
CA TRP A 42 -1.48 11.24 -6.18
C TRP A 42 -2.54 11.34 -5.08
N SER A 43 -3.44 10.39 -5.12
CA SER A 43 -4.52 10.19 -4.17
C SER A 43 -4.91 8.72 -4.20
N TRP A 44 -5.87 8.33 -3.37
CA TRP A 44 -6.53 7.05 -3.51
C TRP A 44 -7.15 6.86 -4.90
N ALA A 45 -7.75 7.91 -5.46
CA ALA A 45 -8.51 7.78 -6.71
C ALA A 45 -7.63 7.70 -7.96
N LYS A 46 -6.49 8.39 -7.98
CA LYS A 46 -5.67 8.56 -9.19
C LYS A 46 -4.23 9.02 -8.92
N VAL A 47 -3.41 8.88 -9.94
CA VAL A 47 -2.07 9.46 -10.06
C VAL A 47 -2.05 10.43 -11.23
N GLU A 48 -1.47 11.60 -11.00
CA GLU A 48 -1.29 12.66 -12.01
C GLU A 48 0.17 12.86 -12.32
N TYR A 49 0.50 12.98 -13.60
CA TYR A 49 1.88 13.13 -14.06
C TYR A 49 1.96 13.98 -15.31
N LYS A 50 3.14 14.58 -15.52
CA LYS A 50 3.48 15.37 -16.69
C LYS A 50 4.41 14.59 -17.60
N THR A 51 4.08 14.46 -18.88
CA THR A 51 4.92 13.80 -19.87
C THR A 51 6.16 14.64 -20.21
N SER A 52 7.15 14.03 -20.88
CA SER A 52 8.32 14.73 -21.41
C SER A 52 7.97 15.89 -22.36
N GLU A 53 6.85 15.77 -23.09
CA GLU A 53 6.28 16.84 -23.95
C GLU A 53 5.56 17.94 -23.15
N GLY A 54 5.51 17.83 -21.83
CA GLY A 54 4.87 18.77 -20.94
C GLY A 54 3.34 18.65 -20.84
N LYS A 55 2.74 17.57 -21.37
CA LYS A 55 1.30 17.31 -21.26
C LYS A 55 0.96 16.70 -19.91
N THR A 56 -0.09 17.19 -19.26
CA THR A 56 -0.63 16.58 -18.04
C THR A 56 -1.52 15.40 -18.39
N LYS A 57 -1.30 14.27 -17.72
CA LYS A 57 -2.12 13.06 -17.78
C LYS A 57 -2.51 12.63 -16.38
N SER A 58 -3.55 11.80 -16.29
CA SER A 58 -3.94 11.13 -15.06
C SER A 58 -4.36 9.70 -15.32
N VAL A 59 -4.04 8.80 -14.40
CA VAL A 59 -4.44 7.40 -14.41
C VAL A 59 -5.22 7.09 -13.14
N ALA A 60 -6.39 6.46 -13.28
CA ALA A 60 -7.18 6.01 -12.14
C ALA A 60 -6.47 4.87 -11.39
N ARG A 61 -6.53 4.86 -10.06
CA ARG A 61 -5.85 3.87 -9.21
C ARG A 61 -6.24 2.43 -9.54
N LYS A 62 -7.51 2.19 -9.87
CA LYS A 62 -8.01 0.86 -10.28
C LYS A 62 -7.32 0.31 -11.54
N ASP A 63 -6.80 1.18 -12.39
CA ASP A 63 -6.11 0.82 -13.64
C ASP A 63 -4.59 0.88 -13.47
N LEU A 64 -4.11 1.41 -12.35
CA LEU A 64 -2.69 1.61 -12.09
C LEU A 64 -2.02 0.28 -11.73
N VAL A 65 -0.93 -0.04 -12.42
CA VAL A 65 -0.11 -1.22 -12.15
C VAL A 65 1.03 -0.85 -11.21
N SER A 66 1.77 0.22 -11.53
CA SER A 66 2.87 0.70 -10.69
C SER A 66 3.18 2.16 -10.96
N VAL A 67 3.78 2.79 -9.95
CA VAL A 67 4.40 4.11 -10.04
C VAL A 67 5.79 3.98 -9.46
N ASN A 68 6.79 4.33 -10.25
CA ASN A 68 8.16 4.42 -9.78
C ASN A 68 8.60 5.87 -9.84
N ARG A 69 9.08 6.41 -8.71
CA ARG A 69 9.57 7.78 -8.61
C ARG A 69 11.09 7.75 -8.48
N THR A 70 11.76 8.67 -9.16
CA THR A 70 13.22 8.78 -9.22
C THR A 70 13.68 10.17 -8.81
N THR A 71 14.98 10.36 -8.65
CA THR A 71 15.54 11.62 -8.14
C THR A 71 15.75 12.68 -9.21
N GLU A 72 16.78 12.53 -10.03
CA GLU A 72 17.21 13.56 -10.98
C GLU A 72 16.19 13.73 -12.12
N GLN A 73 15.47 14.86 -12.18
CA GLN A 73 14.36 15.08 -13.12
C GLN A 73 13.09 14.24 -12.85
N GLY A 74 13.12 13.36 -11.84
CA GLY A 74 11.95 12.70 -11.28
C GLY A 74 11.31 13.53 -10.16
N SER A 75 10.35 12.94 -9.46
CA SER A 75 9.63 13.63 -8.39
C SER A 75 10.13 13.29 -6.98
N LEU A 76 11.03 12.31 -6.81
CA LEU A 76 11.57 11.88 -5.51
C LEU A 76 12.73 12.77 -5.07
N SER A 77 12.76 13.25 -3.84
CA SER A 77 13.96 13.94 -3.33
C SER A 77 15.12 12.97 -3.12
N GLU A 78 16.36 13.45 -3.25
CA GLU A 78 17.56 12.71 -2.84
C GLU A 78 17.52 12.29 -1.37
N THR A 79 17.02 13.15 -0.48
CA THR A 79 16.88 12.86 0.96
C THR A 79 15.99 11.64 1.20
N LEU A 80 14.78 11.62 0.62
CA LEU A 80 13.88 10.48 0.71
C LEU A 80 14.46 9.22 0.05
N SER A 81 15.10 9.36 -1.11
CA SER A 81 15.78 8.23 -1.77
C SER A 81 16.87 7.62 -0.89
N SER A 82 17.69 8.46 -0.24
CA SER A 82 18.72 8.03 0.68
C SER A 82 18.14 7.34 1.92
N ALA A 83 17.03 7.86 2.46
CA ALA A 83 16.33 7.24 3.58
C ALA A 83 15.85 5.82 3.22
N ILE A 84 15.23 5.65 2.04
CA ILE A 84 14.76 4.35 1.53
C ILE A 84 15.92 3.34 1.45
N GLN A 85 17.06 3.74 0.87
CA GLN A 85 18.24 2.88 0.74
C GLN A 85 18.80 2.44 2.10
N LYS A 86 18.70 3.29 3.12
CA LYS A 86 19.20 3.04 4.47
C LYS A 86 18.25 2.22 5.33
N MET A 87 16.98 2.06 4.98
CA MET A 87 15.97 1.41 5.85
C MET A 87 16.41 0.04 6.38
N ALA A 88 17.13 -0.76 5.58
CA ALA A 88 17.62 -2.08 5.99
C ALA A 88 18.96 -2.04 6.75
N ALA A 89 19.83 -1.09 6.45
CA ALA A 89 21.19 -1.04 6.99
C ALA A 89 21.31 -0.15 8.25
N ASP A 90 20.49 0.90 8.33
CA ASP A 90 20.41 1.86 9.42
C ASP A 90 18.95 2.30 9.61
N PRO A 91 18.11 1.46 10.26
CA PRO A 91 16.70 1.76 10.49
C PRO A 91 16.49 3.04 11.31
N GLU A 92 17.33 3.29 12.33
CA GLU A 92 17.16 4.46 13.20
C GLU A 92 17.48 5.77 12.46
N GLY A 93 18.57 5.81 11.69
CA GLY A 93 18.90 6.96 10.86
C GLY A 93 17.89 7.18 9.73
N ALA A 94 17.37 6.09 9.14
CA ALA A 94 16.28 6.17 8.17
C ALA A 94 15.02 6.75 8.82
N ALA A 95 14.61 6.28 10.00
CA ALA A 95 13.44 6.78 10.72
C ALA A 95 13.51 8.29 11.00
N ALA A 96 14.67 8.78 11.46
CA ALA A 96 14.87 10.21 11.69
C ALA A 96 14.76 11.04 10.40
N THR A 97 15.31 10.52 9.30
CA THR A 97 15.23 11.19 7.99
C THR A 97 13.79 11.21 7.46
N LEU A 98 13.08 10.08 7.58
CA LEU A 98 11.68 9.96 7.16
C LEU A 98 10.76 10.86 8.00
N ASP A 99 10.97 10.97 9.31
CA ASP A 99 10.21 11.88 10.17
C ASP A 99 10.38 13.35 9.73
N ASN A 100 11.62 13.76 9.42
CA ASN A 100 11.89 15.10 8.90
C ASN A 100 11.24 15.33 7.52
N GLU A 101 11.41 14.39 6.59
CA GLU A 101 10.84 14.49 5.23
C GLU A 101 9.30 14.51 5.26
N SER A 102 8.68 13.76 6.19
CA SER A 102 7.22 13.76 6.39
C SER A 102 6.65 15.13 6.76
N LYS A 103 7.49 16.02 7.30
CA LYS A 103 7.11 17.37 7.76
C LYS A 103 7.50 18.43 6.73
N ALA A 104 8.67 18.32 6.12
CA ALA A 104 9.30 19.38 5.32
C ALA A 104 9.34 19.11 3.81
N GLY A 105 9.10 17.88 3.35
CA GLY A 105 9.21 17.50 1.94
C GLY A 105 8.15 18.13 1.02
N SER A 106 8.21 17.81 -0.27
CA SER A 106 7.09 18.08 -1.20
C SER A 106 5.83 17.30 -0.76
N ALA A 107 4.63 17.67 -1.23
CA ALA A 107 3.41 16.96 -0.85
C ALA A 107 3.51 15.43 -1.07
N LEU A 108 4.06 15.03 -2.22
CA LEU A 108 4.32 13.62 -2.55
C LEU A 108 5.36 12.98 -1.61
N ASN A 109 6.41 13.70 -1.24
CA ASN A 109 7.43 13.17 -0.32
C ASN A 109 6.91 13.09 1.12
N LYS A 110 6.12 14.06 1.58
CA LYS A 110 5.57 14.07 2.93
C LYS A 110 4.74 12.81 3.18
N GLU A 111 3.87 12.49 2.23
CA GLU A 111 3.04 11.30 2.31
C GLU A 111 3.87 10.02 2.27
N HIS A 112 4.77 9.92 1.27
CA HIS A 112 5.59 8.73 1.08
C HIS A 112 6.48 8.48 2.30
N ALA A 113 7.10 9.52 2.84
CA ALA A 113 7.94 9.45 4.03
C ALA A 113 7.14 9.03 5.26
N LEU A 114 5.94 9.60 5.47
CA LEU A 114 5.09 9.20 6.61
C LEU A 114 4.67 7.73 6.52
N PHE A 115 4.34 7.25 5.32
CA PHE A 115 3.98 5.86 5.11
C PHE A 115 5.17 4.92 5.32
N LEU A 116 6.35 5.25 4.78
CA LEU A 116 7.58 4.46 4.98
C LEU A 116 8.00 4.43 6.45
N LEU A 117 7.82 5.55 7.18
CA LEU A 117 8.05 5.59 8.62
C LEU A 117 7.11 4.60 9.34
N ALA A 118 5.82 4.60 8.99
CA ALA A 118 4.88 3.65 9.56
C ALA A 118 5.25 2.18 9.25
N GLN A 119 5.69 1.87 8.03
CA GLN A 119 6.18 0.55 7.66
C GLN A 119 7.39 0.12 8.48
N LEU A 120 8.36 1.02 8.66
CA LEU A 120 9.59 0.75 9.40
C LEU A 120 9.32 0.39 10.85
N TYR A 121 8.40 1.09 11.52
CA TYR A 121 7.99 0.73 12.88
C TYR A 121 7.20 -0.59 12.94
N ALA A 122 6.51 -0.95 11.86
CA ALA A 122 5.69 -2.15 11.80
C ALA A 122 6.47 -3.42 11.37
N SER A 123 7.63 -3.29 10.70
CA SER A 123 8.40 -4.44 10.19
C SER A 123 8.92 -5.34 11.31
N ASP A 124 9.46 -4.74 12.38
CA ASP A 124 10.04 -5.45 13.53
C ASP A 124 9.11 -5.44 14.75
N ALA A 125 7.85 -5.09 14.54
CA ALA A 125 6.87 -5.07 15.62
C ALA A 125 6.63 -6.48 16.16
N ASN A 126 6.66 -6.60 17.48
CA ASN A 126 6.20 -7.76 18.23
C ASN A 126 5.00 -7.35 19.10
N GLU A 127 4.42 -8.28 19.86
CA GLU A 127 3.25 -8.00 20.70
C GLU A 127 3.43 -6.76 21.62
N ARG A 128 4.65 -6.52 22.14
CA ARG A 128 4.93 -5.38 23.04
C ARG A 128 5.00 -4.04 22.30
N SER A 129 5.55 -4.02 21.08
CA SER A 129 5.69 -2.80 20.27
C SER A 129 4.55 -2.59 19.28
N ALA A 130 3.65 -3.57 19.13
CA ALA A 130 2.54 -3.56 18.18
C ALA A 130 1.64 -2.33 18.33
N ARG A 131 1.37 -1.90 19.56
CA ARG A 131 0.57 -0.69 19.81
C ARG A 131 1.25 0.57 19.27
N GLN A 132 2.54 0.72 19.53
CA GLN A 132 3.31 1.86 19.02
C GLN A 132 3.36 1.85 17.49
N ALA A 133 3.57 0.67 16.88
CA ALA A 133 3.53 0.52 15.43
C ALA A 133 2.14 0.87 14.87
N ALA A 134 1.06 0.38 15.50
CA ALA A 134 -0.31 0.72 15.12
C ALA A 134 -0.56 2.23 15.20
N ASP A 135 -0.03 2.92 16.21
CA ASP A 135 -0.16 4.38 16.33
C ASP A 135 0.55 5.12 15.19
N ARG A 136 1.71 4.63 14.72
CA ARG A 136 2.40 5.18 13.54
C ARG A 136 1.60 5.00 12.27
N VAL A 137 1.02 3.81 12.05
CA VAL A 137 0.18 3.57 10.88
C VAL A 137 -1.11 4.39 10.95
N ARG A 138 -1.72 4.51 12.14
CA ARG A 138 -2.92 5.34 12.34
C ARG A 138 -2.64 6.83 12.10
N ALA A 139 -1.44 7.32 12.41
CA ALA A 139 -1.04 8.68 12.09
C ALA A 139 -1.05 8.92 10.58
N TYR A 140 -0.55 7.98 9.77
CA TYR A 140 -0.66 8.05 8.31
C TYR A 140 -2.13 8.08 7.85
N VAL A 141 -2.93 7.11 8.28
CA VAL A 141 -4.35 7.00 7.87
C VAL A 141 -5.15 8.25 8.26
N SER A 142 -4.85 8.85 9.40
CA SER A 142 -5.52 10.06 9.88
C SER A 142 -5.10 11.31 9.09
N ALA A 143 -3.82 11.41 8.74
CA ALA A 143 -3.28 12.54 7.97
C ALA A 143 -3.71 12.49 6.50
N TYR A 144 -3.84 11.30 5.92
CA TYR A 144 -4.11 11.08 4.50
C TYR A 144 -5.37 10.25 4.28
N LYS A 145 -6.54 10.85 4.53
CA LYS A 145 -7.86 10.21 4.35
C LYS A 145 -8.17 9.80 2.90
N ASP A 146 -7.47 10.39 1.94
CA ASP A 146 -7.51 10.07 0.51
C ASP A 146 -6.10 9.72 0.00
N GLY A 147 -5.27 9.16 0.88
CA GLY A 147 -3.87 8.85 0.62
C GLY A 147 -3.68 7.74 -0.41
N TYR A 148 -2.61 7.85 -1.18
CA TYR A 148 -2.22 6.88 -2.19
C TYR A 148 -1.92 5.49 -1.61
N PHE A 149 -1.33 5.44 -0.42
CA PHE A 149 -0.93 4.20 0.25
C PHE A 149 -1.99 3.63 1.21
N LEU A 150 -3.23 4.13 1.20
CA LEU A 150 -4.29 3.61 2.08
C LEU A 150 -4.55 2.11 1.91
N GLY A 151 -4.45 1.61 0.67
CA GLY A 151 -4.61 0.18 0.34
C GLY A 151 -3.55 -0.72 0.99
N ASP A 152 -2.38 -0.18 1.32
CA ASP A 152 -1.30 -0.88 1.99
C ASP A 152 -1.28 -0.58 3.50
N ALA A 153 -1.64 0.64 3.89
CA ALA A 153 -1.64 1.09 5.28
C ALA A 153 -2.75 0.44 6.13
N LEU A 154 -3.96 0.24 5.58
CA LEU A 154 -5.05 -0.37 6.36
C LEU A 154 -4.79 -1.85 6.71
N PRO A 155 -4.36 -2.72 5.77
CA PRO A 155 -3.92 -4.08 6.14
C PRO A 155 -2.79 -4.07 7.17
N LEU A 156 -1.84 -3.15 7.05
CA LEU A 156 -0.73 -3.01 8.00
C LEU A 156 -1.24 -2.61 9.39
N LEU A 157 -2.17 -1.64 9.48
CA LEU A 157 -2.78 -1.22 10.73
C LEU A 157 -3.53 -2.38 11.39
N ALA A 158 -4.37 -3.09 10.64
CA ALA A 158 -5.12 -4.23 11.16
C ALA A 158 -4.19 -5.33 11.68
N ARG A 159 -3.09 -5.62 10.97
CA ARG A 159 -2.07 -6.57 11.43
C ARG A 159 -1.45 -6.14 12.75
N MET A 160 -1.08 -4.87 12.89
CA MET A 160 -0.50 -4.34 14.15
C MET A 160 -1.52 -4.39 15.29
N GLN A 161 -2.79 -4.11 15.01
CA GLN A 161 -3.86 -4.22 16.00
C GLN A 161 -4.09 -5.65 16.46
N ILE A 162 -4.15 -6.63 15.53
CA ILE A 162 -4.26 -8.06 15.87
C ILE A 162 -3.06 -8.50 16.70
N LEU A 163 -1.85 -8.14 16.29
CA LEU A 163 -0.62 -8.46 17.03
C LEU A 163 -0.64 -7.87 18.45
N GLY A 164 -1.19 -6.66 18.60
CA GLY A 164 -1.39 -5.99 19.89
C GLY A 164 -2.69 -6.38 20.61
N LYS A 165 -3.41 -7.40 20.14
CA LYS A 165 -4.69 -7.90 20.69
C LYS A 165 -5.86 -6.90 20.67
N ASP A 166 -5.76 -5.83 19.88
CA ASP A 166 -6.85 -4.88 19.59
C ASP A 166 -7.76 -5.40 18.46
N LEU A 167 -8.51 -6.47 18.75
CA LEU A 167 -9.38 -7.10 17.74
C LEU A 167 -10.55 -6.22 17.30
N ASP A 168 -11.05 -5.36 18.21
CA ASP A 168 -12.13 -4.41 17.89
C ASP A 168 -11.64 -3.31 16.96
N GLY A 169 -10.43 -2.78 17.20
CA GLY A 169 -9.78 -1.86 16.28
C GLY A 169 -9.49 -2.50 14.93
N ALA A 170 -8.98 -3.73 14.89
CA ALA A 170 -8.72 -4.45 13.64
C ALA A 170 -10.00 -4.64 12.82
N ARG A 171 -11.11 -4.98 13.48
CA ARG A 171 -12.44 -5.10 12.87
C ARG A 171 -12.87 -3.78 12.21
N GLN A 172 -12.68 -2.66 12.90
CA GLN A 172 -13.02 -1.35 12.34
C GLN A 172 -12.14 -1.03 11.12
N THR A 173 -10.84 -1.30 11.21
CA THR A 173 -9.90 -1.10 10.11
C THR A 173 -10.26 -1.90 8.86
N TYR A 174 -10.68 -3.17 8.99
CA TYR A 174 -11.13 -3.95 7.83
C TYR A 174 -12.44 -3.43 7.22
N LYS A 175 -13.36 -2.89 8.04
CA LYS A 175 -14.56 -2.21 7.53
C LYS A 175 -14.18 -0.95 6.76
N ASP A 176 -13.21 -0.17 7.25
CA ASP A 176 -12.74 1.03 6.56
C ASP A 176 -12.03 0.68 5.25
N MET A 177 -11.25 -0.41 5.23
CA MET A 177 -10.66 -0.96 4.01
C MET A 177 -11.72 -1.36 3.00
N ALA A 178 -12.78 -2.07 3.44
CA ALA A 178 -13.88 -2.46 2.56
C ALA A 178 -14.60 -1.24 1.95
N ARG A 179 -14.68 -0.12 2.69
CA ARG A 179 -15.28 1.14 2.24
C ARG A 179 -14.44 1.93 1.24
N LEU A 180 -13.13 1.65 1.12
CA LEU A 180 -12.29 2.28 0.11
C LEU A 180 -12.74 1.95 -1.33
N GLY A 181 -13.47 0.84 -1.50
CA GLY A 181 -13.93 0.36 -2.80
C GLY A 181 -12.87 -0.43 -3.55
N SER A 182 -13.21 -0.80 -4.79
CA SER A 182 -12.31 -1.52 -5.70
C SER A 182 -10.93 -0.84 -5.82
N PRO A 183 -9.83 -1.61 -5.81
CA PRO A 183 -9.78 -3.08 -5.83
C PRO A 183 -9.66 -3.76 -4.45
N PHE A 184 -10.04 -3.10 -3.35
CA PHE A 184 -9.77 -3.60 -2.00
C PHE A 184 -11.02 -3.91 -1.16
N ASP A 185 -12.20 -3.61 -1.70
CA ASP A 185 -13.50 -3.91 -1.09
C ASP A 185 -13.69 -5.40 -0.80
N ASN A 186 -13.32 -6.26 -1.75
CA ASN A 186 -13.31 -7.72 -1.57
C ASN A 186 -12.33 -8.17 -0.47
N ASN A 187 -11.09 -7.66 -0.50
CA ASN A 187 -10.01 -8.06 0.40
C ASN A 187 -10.30 -7.62 1.84
N GLY A 188 -10.80 -6.40 2.04
CA GLY A 188 -11.21 -5.91 3.36
C GLY A 188 -12.35 -6.73 3.95
N SER A 189 -13.35 -7.06 3.13
CA SER A 189 -14.50 -7.89 3.55
C SER A 189 -14.09 -9.33 3.85
N GLN A 190 -13.20 -9.91 3.06
CA GLN A 190 -12.67 -11.26 3.29
C GLN A 190 -11.87 -11.32 4.61
N ALA A 191 -10.95 -10.38 4.81
CA ALA A 191 -10.13 -10.32 6.02
C ALA A 191 -10.98 -10.10 7.28
N LEU A 192 -12.05 -9.29 7.17
CA LEU A 192 -13.06 -9.18 8.22
C LEU A 192 -13.72 -10.53 8.52
N GLY A 193 -14.15 -11.28 7.51
CA GLY A 193 -14.74 -12.61 7.70
C GLY A 193 -13.80 -13.58 8.42
N GLU A 194 -12.53 -13.58 8.05
CA GLU A 194 -11.50 -14.41 8.68
C GLU A 194 -11.26 -14.04 10.15
N LEU A 195 -11.23 -12.73 10.45
CA LEU A 195 -11.13 -12.24 11.82
C LEU A 195 -12.35 -12.69 12.66
N GLU A 196 -13.56 -12.59 12.13
CA GLU A 196 -14.77 -12.97 12.87
C GLU A 196 -14.87 -14.49 13.10
N ILE A 197 -14.36 -15.32 12.17
CA ILE A 197 -14.21 -16.77 12.41
C ILE A 197 -13.33 -17.01 13.64
N SER A 198 -12.15 -16.38 13.68
CA SER A 198 -11.21 -16.57 14.80
C SER A 198 -11.80 -16.14 16.15
N ALA A 199 -12.76 -15.22 16.12
CA ALA A 199 -13.49 -14.72 17.28
C ALA A 199 -14.76 -15.54 17.63
N GLY A 200 -15.07 -16.60 16.86
CA GLY A 200 -16.27 -17.42 17.03
C GLY A 200 -17.58 -16.73 16.62
N ARG A 201 -17.51 -15.61 15.89
CA ARG A 201 -18.67 -14.82 15.44
C ARG A 201 -19.11 -15.25 14.04
N PHE A 202 -19.58 -16.48 13.92
CA PHE A 202 -19.84 -17.12 12.62
C PHE A 202 -20.87 -16.39 11.75
N ASP A 203 -21.94 -15.84 12.35
CA ASP A 203 -22.93 -15.05 11.58
C ASP A 203 -22.32 -13.78 10.97
N ALA A 204 -21.47 -13.09 11.73
CA ALA A 204 -20.76 -11.90 11.26
C ALA A 204 -19.72 -12.27 10.18
N ALA A 205 -19.05 -13.41 10.34
CA ALA A 205 -18.12 -13.93 9.36
C ALA A 205 -18.82 -14.23 8.02
N LEU A 206 -19.96 -14.92 8.07
CA LEU A 206 -20.77 -15.24 6.90
C LEU A 206 -21.24 -13.97 6.18
N ALA A 207 -21.70 -12.96 6.91
CA ALA A 207 -22.06 -11.67 6.33
C ALA A 207 -20.89 -11.01 5.60
N ALA A 208 -19.71 -11.00 6.21
CA ALA A 208 -18.51 -10.40 5.61
C ALA A 208 -18.03 -11.16 4.36
N PHE A 209 -18.07 -12.50 4.34
CA PHE A 209 -17.74 -13.27 3.13
C PHE A 209 -18.77 -13.08 2.01
N ARG A 210 -20.04 -12.91 2.33
CA ARG A 210 -21.07 -12.56 1.34
C ARG A 210 -20.80 -11.20 0.70
N ASP A 211 -20.37 -10.22 1.50
CA ASP A 211 -19.97 -8.92 0.97
C ASP A 211 -18.71 -9.02 0.11
N ALA A 212 -17.70 -9.78 0.54
CA ALA A 212 -16.51 -10.04 -0.27
C ALA A 212 -16.85 -10.67 -1.63
N ALA A 213 -17.77 -11.63 -1.65
CA ALA A 213 -18.21 -12.32 -2.86
C ALA A 213 -18.97 -11.38 -3.83
N LYS A 214 -19.73 -10.39 -3.33
CA LYS A 214 -20.37 -9.38 -4.18
C LYS A 214 -19.33 -8.55 -4.95
N PHE A 215 -18.23 -8.19 -4.29
CA PHE A 215 -17.18 -7.36 -4.86
C PHE A 215 -16.21 -8.12 -5.76
N ALA A 216 -15.97 -9.41 -5.48
CA ALA A 216 -15.06 -10.24 -6.27
C ALA A 216 -15.65 -10.68 -7.64
N GLY A 217 -16.89 -10.32 -7.95
CA GLY A 217 -17.56 -10.68 -9.20
C GLY A 217 -17.65 -12.20 -9.38
N ASN A 218 -17.00 -12.74 -10.41
CA ASN A 218 -17.02 -14.19 -10.74
C ASN A 218 -15.95 -15.02 -10.00
N ASP A 219 -15.32 -14.50 -8.95
CA ASP A 219 -14.38 -15.29 -8.15
C ASP A 219 -15.09 -16.46 -7.43
N LYS A 220 -14.97 -17.63 -8.04
CA LYS A 220 -15.61 -18.87 -7.56
C LYS A 220 -15.06 -19.31 -6.20
N SER A 221 -13.84 -18.91 -5.83
CA SER A 221 -13.21 -19.33 -4.57
C SER A 221 -13.86 -18.65 -3.35
N LEU A 222 -14.12 -17.35 -3.45
CA LEU A 222 -14.81 -16.57 -2.43
C LEU A 222 -16.28 -16.97 -2.31
N LYS A 223 -16.94 -17.23 -3.45
CA LYS A 223 -18.30 -17.75 -3.47
C LYS A 223 -18.40 -19.12 -2.80
N ALA A 224 -17.50 -20.06 -3.13
CA ALA A 224 -17.47 -21.37 -2.49
C ALA A 224 -17.20 -21.29 -0.98
N LYS A 225 -16.34 -20.37 -0.54
CA LYS A 225 -16.10 -20.12 0.89
C LYS A 225 -17.39 -19.63 1.55
N ALA A 226 -18.07 -18.61 1.02
CA ALA A 226 -19.35 -18.13 1.57
C ALA A 226 -20.45 -19.22 1.62
N ASP A 227 -20.53 -20.06 0.59
CA ASP A 227 -21.49 -21.15 0.51
C ASP A 227 -21.19 -22.25 1.55
N SER A 228 -19.92 -22.57 1.82
CA SER A 228 -19.51 -23.57 2.82
C SER A 228 -19.87 -23.23 4.26
N TRP A 229 -20.05 -21.93 4.56
CA TRP A 229 -20.46 -21.45 5.89
C TRP A 229 -21.98 -21.24 6.01
N SER A 230 -22.74 -21.47 4.94
CA SER A 230 -24.21 -21.33 4.93
C SER A 230 -24.95 -22.64 5.28
N GLY A 231 -24.23 -23.67 5.75
CA GLY A 231 -24.74 -24.99 6.11
C GLY A 231 -25.08 -25.14 7.58
#